data_AF-A0A151IY39-F1
#
_entry.id   AF-A0A151IY39-F1
#
_cell.length_a   1.000
_cell.length_b   1.000
_cell.length_c   1.000
_cell.angle_alpha   90.00
_cell.angle_beta   90.00
_cell.angle_gamma   90.00
#
_symmetry.space_group_name_H-M   'P 1'
#
loop_
_entity.id
_entity.type
_entity.pdbx_description
1 polymer ?
#
loop_
_entity_poly.entity_id
_entity_poly.type
_entity_poly.pdbx_seq_one_letter_code
_entity_poly.pdbx_strand_id
1 'polypeptide(L)'
;MFNLAISCTFGVKSVSTVLYTSNIPNGKVVQVNESCNLIDPLKPVFFMTHGFLSNSLNYNFPNFAFLLSKKDYTVFSLDWSNAACYNPITTTMNLLEYPLAVHNTLEVGTYLASHVKSLIDTCDVPMKNITFMGHSLGAHVSGFAAKDLQKSGYGKIPLLITTDPAYPLFIFSNCESRLCKKDAERVVVLHTSAAGIQKSIGHLDLWFNNGLSQPACGGKYYI
;
A
#
# COMPACT_ATOMS: atom_id res chain seq x y z
N MET A 1 -20.26 -22.73 21.98
CA MET A 1 -20.20 -21.52 21.12
C MET A 1 -18.83 -20.89 21.30
N PHE A 2 -17.94 -21.04 20.32
CA PHE A 2 -16.68 -20.29 20.31
C PHE A 2 -17.03 -18.85 19.92
N ASN A 3 -16.86 -17.93 20.87
CA ASN A 3 -17.03 -16.51 20.63
C ASN A 3 -15.77 -16.05 19.86
N LEU A 4 -15.85 -16.04 18.52
CA LEU A 4 -14.85 -15.37 17.68
C LEU A 4 -15.01 -13.87 17.93
N ALA A 5 -14.37 -13.37 18.98
CA ALA A 5 -14.29 -11.94 19.24
C ALA A 5 -13.67 -11.28 18.01
N ILE A 6 -14.40 -10.34 17.40
CA ILE A 6 -13.88 -9.46 16.35
C ILE A 6 -12.73 -8.67 16.98
N SER A 7 -11.51 -8.93 16.52
CA SER A 7 -10.30 -8.27 16.99
C SER A 7 -9.96 -7.05 16.14
N CYS A 8 -10.49 -6.99 14.91
CA CYS A 8 -10.27 -5.88 13.99
C CYS A 8 -11.00 -4.60 14.40
N THR A 9 -10.32 -3.48 14.23
CA THR A 9 -10.88 -2.15 14.49
C THR A 9 -11.58 -1.59 13.25
N PHE A 10 -12.83 -1.16 13.42
CA PHE A 10 -13.47 -0.25 12.48
C PHE A 10 -12.87 1.15 12.65
N GLY A 11 -12.44 1.76 11.55
CA GLY A 11 -11.68 3.00 11.52
C GLY A 11 -10.18 2.82 11.76
N VAL A 12 -9.42 3.89 11.58
CA VAL A 12 -7.96 3.90 11.71
C VAL A 12 -7.55 4.48 13.07
N LYS A 13 -7.13 3.62 14.01
CA LYS A 13 -6.63 4.08 15.32
C LYS A 13 -5.14 4.40 15.33
N SER A 14 -4.37 3.67 14.56
CA SER A 14 -2.92 3.88 14.44
C SER A 14 -2.45 3.56 13.03
N VAL A 15 -1.59 4.44 12.52
CA VAL A 15 -0.73 4.19 11.37
C VAL A 15 0.66 4.65 11.77
N SER A 16 1.66 3.84 11.47
CA SER A 16 3.07 4.24 11.61
C SER A 16 3.77 4.13 10.27
N THR A 17 4.93 4.77 10.14
CA THR A 17 5.72 4.69 8.92
C THR A 17 7.15 4.28 9.25
N VAL A 18 7.64 3.26 8.55
CA VAL A 18 9.03 2.82 8.63
C VAL A 18 9.80 3.43 7.45
N LEU A 19 10.77 4.29 7.75
CA LEU A 19 11.66 4.91 6.77
C LEU A 19 12.89 4.05 6.53
N TYR A 20 13.19 3.79 5.26
CA TYR A 20 14.43 3.18 4.79
C TYR A 20 15.16 4.16 3.87
N THR A 21 16.46 4.29 4.08
CA THR A 21 17.39 5.04 3.22
C THR A 21 18.72 4.30 3.16
N SER A 22 19.66 4.72 2.32
CA SER A 22 21.03 4.17 2.29
C SER A 22 21.70 4.18 3.68
N ASN A 23 21.39 5.18 4.51
CA ASN A 23 21.93 5.33 5.87
C ASN A 23 21.09 4.62 6.95
N ILE A 24 19.85 4.24 6.60
CA ILE A 24 18.91 3.55 7.49
C ILE A 24 18.44 2.25 6.79
N PRO A 25 19.34 1.29 6.52
CA PRO A 25 19.01 0.12 5.71
C PRO A 25 18.07 -0.86 6.42
N ASN A 26 18.03 -0.85 7.75
CA ASN A 26 17.19 -1.76 8.55
C ASN A 26 15.83 -1.16 8.94
N GLY A 27 15.51 0.03 8.43
CA GLY A 27 14.27 0.73 8.74
C GLY A 27 14.32 1.47 10.10
N LYS A 28 13.61 2.60 10.16
CA LYS A 28 13.37 3.35 11.41
C LYS A 28 11.93 3.85 11.41
N VAL A 29 11.20 3.63 12.49
CA VAL A 29 9.88 4.26 12.65
C VAL A 29 10.08 5.77 12.81
N VAL A 30 9.39 6.56 11.98
CA VAL A 30 9.52 8.02 11.97
C VAL A 30 8.16 8.70 11.99
N GLN A 31 8.11 9.90 12.57
CA GLN A 31 7.06 10.86 12.29
C GLN A 31 7.39 11.67 11.04
N VAL A 32 6.37 12.24 10.40
CA VAL A 32 6.55 12.96 9.12
C VAL A 32 7.54 14.12 9.26
N ASN A 33 7.39 14.93 10.30
CA ASN A 33 8.26 16.07 10.59
C ASN A 33 9.72 15.68 10.91
N GLU A 34 9.94 14.51 11.51
CA GLU A 34 11.28 13.99 11.80
C GLU A 34 11.99 13.50 10.53
N SER A 35 11.23 13.15 9.49
CA SER A 35 11.76 12.52 8.28
C SER A 35 12.53 13.49 7.37
N CYS A 36 12.22 14.80 7.38
CA CYS A 36 12.89 15.76 6.47
C CYS A 36 14.42 15.77 6.64
N ASN A 37 14.91 15.64 7.87
CA ASN A 37 16.36 15.62 8.16
C ASN A 37 17.03 14.28 7.83
N LEU A 38 16.25 13.27 7.48
CA LEU A 38 16.71 11.90 7.24
C LEU A 38 16.65 11.52 5.75
N ILE A 39 16.09 12.39 4.90
CA ILE A 39 15.88 12.16 3.47
C ILE A 39 16.60 13.20 2.64
N ASP A 40 16.89 12.84 1.39
CA ASP A 40 17.29 13.80 0.36
C ASP A 40 16.08 14.00 -0.57
N PRO A 41 15.50 15.21 -0.66
CA PRO A 41 14.30 15.45 -1.45
C PRO A 41 14.52 15.30 -2.96
N LEU A 42 15.77 15.35 -3.43
CA LEU A 42 16.11 15.17 -4.84
C LEU A 42 16.07 13.70 -5.27
N LYS A 43 16.09 12.76 -4.33
CA LYS A 43 16.06 11.32 -4.61
C LYS A 43 14.63 10.83 -4.85
N PRO A 44 14.44 9.75 -5.63
CA PRO A 44 13.15 9.08 -5.74
C PRO A 44 12.62 8.62 -4.37
N VAL A 45 11.33 8.84 -4.15
CA VAL A 45 10.62 8.51 -2.91
C VAL A 45 9.54 7.48 -3.20
N PHE A 46 9.61 6.33 -2.54
CA PHE A 46 8.64 5.24 -2.67
C PHE A 46 7.79 5.15 -1.41
N PHE A 47 6.47 5.05 -1.58
CA PHE A 47 5.55 4.71 -0.48
C PHE A 47 5.00 3.31 -0.70
N MET A 48 5.18 2.43 0.27
CA MET A 48 4.75 1.04 0.23
C MET A 48 3.59 0.78 1.20
N THR A 49 2.54 0.10 0.74
CA THR A 49 1.36 -0.25 1.55
C THR A 49 1.06 -1.75 1.47
N HIS A 50 1.01 -2.41 2.64
CA HIS A 50 0.63 -3.83 2.75
C HIS A 50 -0.89 -4.04 2.65
N GLY A 51 -1.34 -5.29 2.69
CA GLY A 51 -2.75 -5.68 2.56
C GLY A 51 -3.38 -6.20 3.86
N PHE A 52 -4.50 -6.92 3.69
CA PHE A 52 -5.27 -7.58 4.76
C PHE A 52 -4.41 -8.57 5.55
N LEU A 53 -4.60 -8.61 6.88
CA LEU A 53 -3.87 -9.50 7.80
C LEU A 53 -2.34 -9.41 7.67
N SER A 54 -1.82 -8.22 7.36
CA SER A 54 -0.38 -7.98 7.20
C SER A 54 0.05 -6.75 8.00
N ASN A 55 1.36 -6.58 8.12
CA ASN A 55 2.01 -5.37 8.60
C ASN A 55 3.23 -5.02 7.71
N SER A 56 3.94 -3.94 8.06
CA SER A 56 5.10 -3.45 7.28
C SER A 56 6.35 -4.34 7.35
N LEU A 57 6.37 -5.31 8.27
CA LEU A 57 7.47 -6.24 8.53
C LEU A 57 7.17 -7.67 8.04
N ASN A 58 5.97 -7.94 7.55
CA ASN A 58 5.59 -9.26 7.03
C ASN A 58 6.01 -9.47 5.57
N TYR A 59 6.09 -10.74 5.19
CA TYR A 59 6.45 -11.16 3.83
C TYR A 59 7.77 -10.54 3.37
N ASN A 60 7.85 -10.11 2.12
CA ASN A 60 9.05 -9.51 1.53
C ASN A 60 9.08 -7.98 1.61
N PHE A 61 8.15 -7.32 2.31
CA PHE A 61 8.11 -5.86 2.44
C PHE A 61 9.45 -5.26 2.95
N PRO A 62 10.02 -5.70 4.09
CA PRO A 62 11.26 -5.11 4.60
C PRO A 62 12.46 -5.39 3.68
N ASN A 63 12.54 -6.59 3.11
CA ASN A 63 13.61 -6.94 2.16
C ASN A 63 13.52 -6.10 0.88
N PHE A 64 12.32 -5.88 0.35
CA PHE A 64 12.15 -5.06 -0.85
C PHE A 64 12.45 -3.58 -0.57
N ALA A 65 12.01 -3.05 0.58
CA ALA A 65 12.38 -1.70 1.00
C ALA A 65 13.90 -1.53 1.15
N PHE A 66 14.58 -2.52 1.72
CA PHE A 66 16.05 -2.58 1.79
C PHE A 66 16.71 -2.60 0.40
N LEU A 67 16.19 -3.39 -0.54
CA LEU A 67 16.72 -3.44 -1.91
C LEU A 67 16.57 -2.11 -2.63
N LEU A 68 15.44 -1.43 -2.45
CA LEU A 68 15.22 -0.08 -2.98
C LEU A 68 16.12 0.95 -2.31
N SER A 69 16.34 0.86 -1.00
CA SER A 69 17.25 1.78 -0.30
C SER A 69 18.70 1.61 -0.73
N LYS A 70 19.13 0.40 -1.11
CA LYS A 70 20.44 0.17 -1.76
C LYS A 70 20.59 0.82 -3.14
N LYS A 71 19.49 1.19 -3.79
CA LYS A 71 19.48 1.99 -5.02
C LYS A 71 19.49 3.49 -4.74
N ASP A 72 19.74 3.87 -3.49
CA ASP A 72 19.72 5.25 -3.01
C ASP A 72 18.34 5.90 -3.17
N TYR A 73 17.28 5.11 -2.99
CA TYR A 73 15.91 5.62 -2.92
C TYR A 73 15.49 5.80 -1.46
N THR A 74 14.65 6.79 -1.22
CA THR A 74 13.93 6.95 0.04
C THR A 74 12.69 6.06 -0.01
N VAL A 75 12.47 5.22 1.01
CA VAL A 75 11.31 4.34 1.07
C VAL A 75 10.56 4.54 2.38
N PHE A 76 9.29 4.86 2.29
CA PHE A 76 8.35 4.91 3.40
C PHE A 76 7.42 3.71 3.33
N SER A 77 7.60 2.75 4.23
CA SER A 77 6.69 1.61 4.36
C SER A 77 5.64 1.92 5.42
N LEU A 78 4.39 2.09 5.00
CA LEU A 78 3.27 2.33 5.92
C LEU A 78 2.88 1.04 6.63
N ASP A 79 2.69 1.15 7.93
CA ASP A 79 2.14 0.11 8.79
C ASP A 79 0.75 0.55 9.27
N TRP A 80 -0.27 -0.08 8.70
CA TRP A 80 -1.68 0.09 9.07
C TRP A 80 -2.26 -1.23 9.60
N SER A 81 -1.41 -2.06 10.19
CA SER A 81 -1.71 -3.42 10.64
C SER A 81 -2.97 -3.53 11.50
N ASN A 82 -3.19 -2.56 12.40
CA ASN A 82 -4.41 -2.49 13.20
C ASN A 82 -5.68 -2.39 12.34
N ALA A 83 -5.68 -1.46 11.38
CA ALA A 83 -6.78 -1.26 10.44
C ALA A 83 -6.85 -2.34 9.33
N ALA A 84 -5.76 -3.08 9.12
CA ALA A 84 -5.68 -4.24 8.23
C ALA A 84 -6.14 -5.55 8.89
N CYS A 85 -6.62 -5.48 10.13
CA CYS A 85 -7.04 -6.63 10.94
C CYS A 85 -5.92 -7.63 11.25
N TYR A 86 -4.65 -7.21 11.21
CA TYR A 86 -3.55 -8.06 11.62
C TYR A 86 -3.57 -8.27 13.13
N ASN A 87 -3.55 -9.53 13.56
CA ASN A 87 -3.49 -9.91 14.97
C ASN A 87 -2.35 -10.93 15.17
N PRO A 88 -1.29 -10.57 15.94
CA PRO A 88 -0.16 -11.47 16.14
C PRO A 88 -0.46 -12.64 17.10
N ILE A 89 -1.56 -12.58 17.85
CA ILE A 89 -1.94 -13.59 18.86
C ILE A 89 -2.85 -14.67 18.24
N THR A 90 -3.69 -14.31 17.26
CA THR A 90 -4.62 -15.23 16.62
C THR A 90 -4.13 -15.62 15.23
N THR A 91 -3.74 -16.89 15.05
CA THR A 91 -3.30 -17.43 13.75
C THR A 91 -4.46 -17.85 12.83
N THR A 92 -5.70 -17.82 13.33
CA THR A 92 -6.91 -18.09 12.53
C THR A 92 -7.31 -16.87 11.72
N MET A 93 -7.30 -17.00 10.39
CA MET A 93 -7.85 -15.98 9.48
C MET A 93 -9.33 -15.76 9.77
N ASN A 94 -9.69 -14.62 10.36
CA ASN A 94 -11.08 -14.24 10.52
C ASN A 94 -11.56 -13.45 9.30
N LEU A 95 -12.01 -14.17 8.27
CA LEU A 95 -12.51 -13.55 7.03
C LEU A 95 -13.73 -12.64 7.25
N LEU A 96 -14.43 -12.74 8.39
CA LEU A 96 -15.52 -11.82 8.75
C LEU A 96 -15.03 -10.39 8.98
N GLU A 97 -13.74 -10.19 9.22
CA GLU A 97 -13.14 -8.87 9.42
C GLU A 97 -12.76 -8.17 8.10
N TYR A 98 -12.76 -8.90 6.98
CA TYR A 98 -12.36 -8.36 5.67
C TYR A 98 -13.17 -7.11 5.25
N PRO A 99 -14.51 -7.04 5.41
CA PRO A 99 -15.26 -5.83 5.11
C PRO A 99 -14.83 -4.60 5.92
N LEU A 100 -14.36 -4.81 7.17
CA LEU A 100 -13.84 -3.72 8.01
C LEU A 100 -12.51 -3.19 7.43
N ALA A 101 -11.58 -4.09 7.08
CA ALA A 101 -10.33 -3.70 6.44
C ALA A 101 -10.54 -3.00 5.09
N VAL A 102 -11.50 -3.48 4.28
CA VAL A 102 -11.89 -2.82 3.02
C VAL A 102 -12.36 -1.39 3.29
N HIS A 103 -13.24 -1.19 4.28
CA HIS A 103 -13.72 0.14 4.63
C HIS A 103 -12.58 1.07 5.05
N ASN A 104 -11.65 0.57 5.85
CA ASN A 104 -10.52 1.34 6.36
C ASN A 104 -9.55 1.79 5.24
N THR A 105 -9.53 1.14 4.07
CA THR A 105 -8.61 1.51 2.98
C THR A 105 -8.73 2.97 2.55
N LEU A 106 -9.92 3.56 2.60
CA LEU A 106 -10.14 4.96 2.26
C LEU A 106 -9.45 5.87 3.28
N GLU A 107 -9.67 5.63 4.57
CA GLU A 107 -9.11 6.43 5.65
C GLU A 107 -7.58 6.31 5.71
N VAL A 108 -7.03 5.10 5.52
CA VAL A 108 -5.57 4.90 5.40
C VAL A 108 -5.03 5.61 4.16
N GLY A 109 -5.77 5.65 3.04
CA GLY A 109 -5.43 6.41 1.85
C GLY A 109 -5.30 7.90 2.14
N THR A 110 -6.25 8.47 2.90
CA THR A 110 -6.20 9.87 3.36
C THR A 110 -4.99 10.14 4.26
N TYR A 111 -4.62 9.19 5.13
CA TYR A 111 -3.39 9.30 5.93
C TYR A 111 -2.14 9.34 5.05
N LEU A 112 -2.03 8.42 4.09
CA LEU A 112 -0.91 8.39 3.14
C LEU A 112 -0.82 9.71 2.33
N ALA A 113 -1.94 10.21 1.83
CA ALA A 113 -1.97 11.48 1.12
C ALA A 113 -1.53 12.65 2.01
N SER A 114 -1.98 12.70 3.26
CA SER A 114 -1.56 13.71 4.23
C SER A 114 -0.04 13.66 4.50
N HIS A 115 0.52 12.46 4.63
CA HIS A 115 1.97 12.27 4.76
C HIS A 115 2.69 12.86 3.54
N VAL A 116 2.24 12.51 2.33
CA VAL A 116 2.85 12.97 1.08
C VAL A 116 2.77 14.49 0.93
N LYS A 117 1.61 15.10 1.21
CA LYS A 117 1.45 16.57 1.21
C LYS A 117 2.45 17.22 2.15
N SER A 118 2.59 16.71 3.37
CA SER A 118 3.56 17.24 4.31
C SER A 118 5.00 17.09 3.84
N LEU A 119 5.40 16.01 3.16
CA LEU A 119 6.75 15.93 2.58
C LEU A 119 6.98 16.96 1.47
N ILE A 120 5.97 17.19 0.62
CA ILE A 120 6.04 18.19 -0.44
C ILE A 120 6.17 19.59 0.17
N ASP A 121 5.34 19.90 1.17
CA ASP A 121 5.24 21.25 1.73
C ASP A 121 6.34 21.59 2.74
N THR A 122 6.88 20.60 3.44
CA THR A 122 7.81 20.83 4.57
C THR A 122 9.21 20.27 4.36
N CYS A 123 9.38 19.30 3.47
CA CYS A 123 10.68 18.72 3.14
C CYS A 123 11.12 19.00 1.70
N ASP A 124 10.37 19.83 0.95
CA ASP A 124 10.64 20.19 -0.45
C ASP A 124 10.75 18.98 -1.41
N VAL A 125 10.08 17.86 -1.09
CA VAL A 125 10.06 16.68 -1.97
C VAL A 125 9.23 17.00 -3.22
N PRO A 126 9.80 16.97 -4.43
CA PRO A 126 9.03 17.26 -5.64
C PRO A 126 8.02 16.14 -5.93
N MET A 127 6.79 16.50 -6.34
CA MET A 127 5.76 15.53 -6.77
C MET A 127 6.29 14.51 -7.80
N LYS A 128 7.14 14.98 -8.73
CA LYS A 128 7.76 14.13 -9.77
C LYS A 128 8.66 13.01 -9.24
N ASN A 129 9.07 13.07 -7.97
CA ASN A 129 9.92 12.05 -7.35
C ASN A 129 9.10 10.96 -6.63
N ILE A 130 7.78 11.12 -6.53
CA ILE A 130 6.92 10.27 -5.69
C ILE A 130 6.39 9.07 -6.48
N THR A 131 6.59 7.88 -5.94
CA THR A 131 6.06 6.63 -6.47
C THR A 131 5.28 5.89 -5.39
N PHE A 132 4.10 5.38 -5.73
CA PHE A 132 3.33 4.53 -4.84
C PHE A 132 3.44 3.07 -5.22
N MET A 133 3.47 2.21 -4.20
CA MET A 133 3.48 0.76 -4.30
C MET A 133 2.46 0.18 -3.32
N GLY A 134 1.54 -0.66 -3.82
CA GLY A 134 0.51 -1.25 -2.98
C GLY A 134 0.23 -2.71 -3.31
N HIS A 135 0.08 -3.53 -2.28
CA HIS A 135 -0.24 -4.95 -2.40
C HIS A 135 -1.66 -5.26 -1.87
N SER A 136 -2.45 -6.07 -2.59
CA SER A 136 -3.78 -6.50 -2.13
C SER A 136 -4.68 -5.29 -1.77
N LEU A 137 -5.18 -5.17 -0.54
CA LEU A 137 -5.92 -3.98 -0.07
C LEU A 137 -5.07 -2.70 -0.12
N GLY A 138 -3.76 -2.80 0.06
CA GLY A 138 -2.83 -1.68 -0.04
C GLY A 138 -2.81 -1.04 -1.43
N ALA A 139 -3.11 -1.80 -2.48
CA ALA A 139 -3.27 -1.26 -3.83
C ALA A 139 -4.40 -0.22 -3.90
N HIS A 140 -5.48 -0.43 -3.17
CA HIS A 140 -6.59 0.51 -3.08
C HIS A 140 -6.27 1.69 -2.17
N VAL A 141 -5.55 1.47 -1.06
CA VAL A 141 -4.98 2.54 -0.23
C VAL A 141 -4.17 3.52 -1.09
N SER A 142 -3.25 3.01 -1.91
CA SER A 142 -2.45 3.85 -2.83
C SER A 142 -3.33 4.59 -3.85
N GLY A 143 -4.36 3.94 -4.40
CA GLY A 143 -5.31 4.57 -5.31
C GLY A 143 -6.09 5.72 -4.64
N PHE A 144 -6.61 5.50 -3.43
CA PHE A 144 -7.31 6.54 -2.66
C PHE A 144 -6.39 7.71 -2.32
N ALA A 145 -5.16 7.44 -1.88
CA ALA A 145 -4.19 8.49 -1.60
C ALA A 145 -3.89 9.35 -2.84
N ALA A 146 -3.72 8.72 -4.00
CA ALA A 146 -3.43 9.43 -5.24
C ALA A 146 -4.63 10.26 -5.74
N LYS A 147 -5.86 9.80 -5.53
CA LYS A 147 -7.07 10.61 -5.77
C LYS A 147 -7.14 11.81 -4.85
N ASP A 148 -6.80 11.64 -3.58
CA ASP A 148 -6.83 12.72 -2.61
C ASP A 148 -5.81 13.81 -2.93
N LEU A 149 -4.59 13.43 -3.36
CA LEU A 149 -3.58 14.37 -3.88
C LEU A 149 -4.11 15.18 -5.06
N GLN A 150 -4.76 14.53 -6.03
CA GLN A 150 -5.38 15.21 -7.18
C GLN A 150 -6.49 16.16 -6.75
N LYS A 151 -7.41 15.72 -5.87
CA LYS A 151 -8.51 16.54 -5.33
C LYS A 151 -8.00 17.74 -4.53
N SER A 152 -6.84 17.60 -3.90
CA SER A 152 -6.18 18.64 -3.11
C SER A 152 -5.28 19.58 -3.94
N GLY A 153 -5.24 19.41 -5.27
CA GLY A 153 -4.50 20.32 -6.16
C GLY A 153 -3.00 20.04 -6.31
N TYR A 154 -2.47 18.98 -5.70
CA TYR A 154 -1.05 18.60 -5.82
C TYR A 154 -0.75 17.90 -7.17
N GLY A 155 -1.79 17.49 -7.91
CA GLY A 155 -1.66 16.81 -9.19
C GLY A 155 -1.54 15.29 -9.06
N LYS A 156 -1.09 14.66 -10.14
CA LYS A 156 -0.89 13.20 -10.21
C LYS A 156 0.52 12.83 -9.80
N ILE A 157 0.65 11.74 -9.05
CA ILE A 157 1.94 11.06 -8.93
C ILE A 157 2.33 10.46 -10.30
N PRO A 158 3.63 10.45 -10.65
CA PRO A 158 4.08 9.87 -11.92
C PRO A 158 3.79 8.37 -12.04
N LEU A 159 4.01 7.61 -10.97
CA LEU A 159 3.98 6.15 -11.03
C LEU A 159 3.30 5.53 -9.81
N LEU A 160 2.34 4.65 -10.09
CA LEU A 160 1.68 3.80 -9.12
C LEU A 160 1.81 2.35 -9.60
N ILE A 161 2.54 1.53 -8.84
CA ILE A 161 2.73 0.10 -9.11
C ILE A 161 1.92 -0.69 -8.09
N THR A 162 1.15 -1.68 -8.51
CA THR A 162 0.42 -2.53 -7.59
C THR A 162 0.63 -4.00 -7.88
N THR A 163 0.54 -4.80 -6.81
CA THR A 163 0.61 -6.25 -6.88
C THR A 163 -0.70 -6.83 -6.36
N ASP A 164 -1.37 -7.54 -7.23
CA ASP A 164 -2.60 -8.29 -6.99
C ASP A 164 -3.70 -7.49 -6.26
N PRO A 165 -4.20 -6.38 -6.82
CA PRO A 165 -5.20 -5.54 -6.15
C PRO A 165 -6.44 -6.35 -5.75
N ALA A 166 -6.86 -6.24 -4.50
CA ALA A 166 -7.88 -7.13 -3.94
C ALA A 166 -9.22 -7.07 -4.70
N TYR A 167 -9.77 -8.22 -5.06
CA TYR A 167 -11.04 -8.31 -5.80
C TYR A 167 -12.30 -8.18 -4.94
N PRO A 168 -12.44 -8.90 -3.81
CA PRO A 168 -13.70 -8.92 -3.07
C PRO A 168 -14.05 -7.53 -2.56
N LEU A 169 -15.32 -7.15 -2.74
CA LEU A 169 -15.90 -5.84 -2.42
C LEU A 169 -15.41 -4.65 -3.26
N PHE A 170 -14.51 -4.85 -4.23
CA PHE A 170 -14.06 -3.81 -5.17
C PHE A 170 -14.44 -4.05 -6.63
N ILE A 171 -14.79 -5.28 -7.04
CA ILE A 171 -15.07 -5.62 -8.45
C ILE A 171 -16.11 -4.71 -9.12
N PHE A 172 -17.20 -4.38 -8.43
CA PHE A 172 -18.28 -3.55 -8.98
C PHE A 172 -18.12 -2.06 -8.64
N SER A 173 -17.06 -1.70 -7.92
CA SER A 173 -16.76 -0.33 -7.57
C SER A 173 -16.34 0.46 -8.80
N ASN A 174 -16.85 1.69 -8.89
CA ASN A 174 -16.43 2.65 -9.91
C ASN A 174 -15.00 3.14 -9.63
N CYS A 175 -14.44 3.92 -10.55
CA CYS A 175 -13.09 4.45 -10.42
C CYS A 175 -12.88 5.23 -9.10
N GLU A 176 -13.90 5.94 -8.58
CA GLU A 176 -13.77 6.72 -7.33
C GLU A 176 -13.64 5.85 -6.08
N SER A 177 -14.19 4.64 -6.09
CA SER A 177 -14.27 3.75 -4.93
C SER A 177 -13.28 2.57 -4.99
N ARG A 178 -12.22 2.64 -5.82
CA ARG A 178 -11.11 1.67 -5.87
C ARG A 178 -9.90 2.24 -6.60
N LEU A 179 -8.83 1.43 -6.67
CA LEU A 179 -7.71 1.64 -7.60
C LEU A 179 -8.21 1.69 -9.05
N CYS A 180 -7.70 2.64 -9.81
CA CYS A 180 -8.09 2.88 -11.19
C CYS A 180 -6.95 3.53 -12.00
N LYS A 181 -6.94 3.34 -13.31
CA LYS A 181 -5.95 3.96 -14.21
C LYS A 181 -5.83 5.47 -14.10
N LYS A 182 -6.87 6.19 -13.65
CA LYS A 182 -6.82 7.66 -13.53
C LYS A 182 -5.99 8.16 -12.33
N ASP A 183 -5.56 7.27 -11.45
CA ASP A 183 -5.02 7.62 -10.13
C ASP A 183 -3.60 8.20 -10.21
N ALA A 184 -2.85 7.85 -11.25
CA ALA A 184 -1.50 8.32 -11.52
C ALA A 184 -1.32 8.64 -13.00
N GLU A 185 -0.17 9.19 -13.38
CA GLU A 185 0.20 9.33 -14.80
C GLU A 185 0.40 7.93 -15.43
N ARG A 186 1.06 7.02 -14.71
CA ARG A 186 1.21 5.61 -15.08
C ARG A 186 0.76 4.73 -13.92
N VAL A 187 -0.15 3.80 -14.20
CA VAL A 187 -0.62 2.79 -13.25
C VAL A 187 -0.22 1.43 -13.82
N VAL A 188 0.63 0.70 -13.10
CA VAL A 188 1.11 -0.64 -13.47
C VAL A 188 0.52 -1.64 -12.48
N VAL A 189 -0.16 -2.66 -12.98
CA VAL A 189 -0.85 -3.65 -12.16
C VAL A 189 -0.29 -5.03 -12.47
N LEU A 190 0.20 -5.73 -11.45
CA LEU A 190 0.68 -7.10 -11.57
C LEU A 190 -0.43 -8.03 -11.05
N HIS A 191 -0.97 -8.87 -11.91
CA HIS A 191 -2.01 -9.85 -11.59
C HIS A 191 -1.37 -11.22 -11.39
N THR A 192 -1.60 -11.83 -10.22
CA THR A 192 -0.87 -13.03 -9.78
C THR A 192 -1.76 -14.09 -9.13
N SER A 193 -2.95 -13.76 -8.66
CA SER A 193 -3.85 -14.74 -8.04
C SER A 193 -5.33 -14.47 -8.33
N ALA A 194 -6.16 -15.51 -8.18
CA ALA A 194 -7.61 -15.40 -8.28
C ALA A 194 -8.24 -14.51 -7.18
N ALA A 195 -7.50 -14.15 -6.13
CA ALA A 195 -7.95 -13.18 -5.13
C ALA A 195 -7.81 -11.72 -5.60
N GLY A 196 -7.00 -11.47 -6.63
CA GLY A 196 -6.82 -10.19 -7.28
C GLY A 196 -7.88 -9.87 -8.34
N ILE A 197 -8.03 -8.58 -8.69
CA ILE A 197 -9.01 -8.11 -9.68
C ILE A 197 -8.76 -8.73 -11.04
N GLN A 198 -9.68 -9.59 -11.51
CA GLN A 198 -9.60 -10.26 -12.81
C GLN A 198 -10.04 -9.37 -13.99
N LYS A 199 -9.67 -8.09 -13.98
CA LYS A 199 -9.93 -7.11 -15.03
C LYS A 199 -8.76 -6.13 -15.16
N SER A 200 -8.51 -5.67 -16.38
CA SER A 200 -7.53 -4.59 -16.60
C SER A 200 -8.02 -3.29 -15.97
N ILE A 201 -7.27 -2.80 -14.98
CA ILE A 201 -7.60 -1.57 -14.24
C ILE A 201 -6.47 -0.55 -14.27
N GLY A 202 -5.31 -0.88 -14.85
CA GLY A 202 -4.17 -0.01 -15.00
C GLY A 202 -4.04 0.63 -16.39
N HIS A 203 -2.92 1.33 -16.58
CA HIS A 203 -2.42 1.69 -17.90
C HIS A 203 -1.55 0.56 -18.50
N LEU A 204 -1.02 -0.31 -17.64
CA LEU A 204 -0.36 -1.56 -17.99
C LEU A 204 -0.77 -2.61 -16.98
N ASP A 205 -1.29 -3.74 -17.47
CA ASP A 205 -1.68 -4.88 -16.67
C ASP A 205 -0.82 -6.07 -17.09
N LEU A 206 0.00 -6.57 -16.17
CA LEU A 206 0.90 -7.70 -16.36
C LEU A 206 0.30 -8.94 -15.71
N TRP A 207 -0.02 -9.95 -16.52
CA TRP A 207 -0.67 -11.17 -16.06
C TRP A 207 0.34 -12.30 -15.94
N PHE A 208 0.75 -12.60 -14.71
CA PHE A 208 1.68 -13.69 -14.46
C PHE A 208 0.89 -14.98 -14.35
N ASN A 209 1.18 -15.96 -15.22
CA ASN A 209 0.46 -17.24 -15.24
C ASN A 209 -1.07 -17.04 -15.22
N ASN A 210 -1.55 -16.16 -16.11
CA ASN A 210 -2.95 -15.73 -16.26
C ASN A 210 -3.56 -15.04 -15.04
N GLY A 211 -2.77 -14.65 -14.04
CA GLY A 211 -3.26 -14.02 -12.82
C GLY A 211 -4.04 -14.99 -11.92
N LEU A 212 -3.72 -16.29 -11.98
CA LEU A 212 -4.46 -17.32 -11.25
C LEU A 212 -3.60 -18.09 -10.25
N SER A 213 -2.54 -18.73 -10.73
CA SER A 213 -1.69 -19.59 -9.90
C SER A 213 -0.23 -19.47 -10.31
N GLN A 214 0.63 -19.18 -9.34
CA GLN A 214 2.07 -19.02 -9.59
C GLN A 214 2.81 -20.34 -9.32
N PRO A 215 3.78 -20.72 -10.18
CA PRO A 215 4.67 -21.84 -9.93
C PRO A 215 5.34 -21.71 -8.56
N ALA A 216 5.55 -22.85 -7.88
CA ALA A 216 6.15 -22.95 -6.54
C ALA A 216 5.31 -22.41 -5.36
N CYS A 217 4.14 -21.79 -5.57
CA CYS A 217 3.21 -21.45 -4.48
C CYS A 217 2.35 -22.64 -3.98
N GLY A 218 2.60 -23.85 -4.48
CA GLY A 218 1.96 -25.09 -4.00
C GLY A 218 0.44 -25.15 -4.21
N GLY A 219 -0.09 -24.43 -5.22
CA GLY A 219 -1.53 -24.34 -5.47
C GLY A 219 -2.32 -23.56 -4.40
N LYS A 220 -1.63 -22.92 -3.45
CA LYS A 220 -2.25 -22.05 -2.45
C LYS A 220 -2.44 -20.66 -3.05
N TYR A 221 -3.65 -20.13 -2.95
CA TYR A 221 -4.06 -18.83 -3.48
C TYR A 221 -3.52 -17.63 -2.68
N TYR A 222 -2.44 -17.79 -1.92
CA TYR A 222 -1.90 -16.76 -1.03
C TYR A 222 -0.43 -16.53 -1.36
N ILE A 223 -0.11 -15.29 -1.74
CA ILE A 223 1.25 -14.73 -1.88
C ILE A 223 1.39 -13.66 -0.80
#